data_AF-A0A5P2X7I7-F1
#
_entry.id   AF-A0A5P2X7I7-F1
#
_cell.length_a   1.000
_cell.length_b   1.000
_cell.length_c   1.000
_cell.angle_alpha   90.00
_cell.angle_beta   90.00
_cell.angle_gamma   90.00
#
_symmetry.space_group_name_H-M   'P 1'
#
loop_
_entity.id
_entity.type
_entity.pdbx_description
1 polymer ?
#
loop_
_entity_poly.entity_id
_entity_poly.type
_entity_poly.pdbx_seq_one_letter_code
_entity_poly.pdbx_strand_id
1 'polypeptide(L)' 'MADFNIPDDLIELERSAWEQIQAGTLTVETAQAVQQRITEVAAETGQPRNDVEIQVKRIVRNPELEDGTT' A
#
# COMPACT_ATOMS: atom_id res chain seq x y z
N MET A 1 -11.67 7.48 -6.66
CA MET A 1 -11.21 6.54 -5.61
C MET A 1 -11.80 7.00 -4.31
N ALA A 2 -12.14 6.08 -3.41
CA ALA A 2 -12.59 6.47 -2.08
C ALA A 2 -11.39 7.04 -1.31
N ASP A 3 -11.50 8.26 -0.79
CA ASP A 3 -10.55 8.81 0.17
C ASP A 3 -10.87 8.21 1.54
N PHE A 4 -10.17 7.12 1.88
CA PHE A 4 -10.21 6.51 3.21
C PHE A 4 -8.80 6.42 3.79
N ASN A 5 -8.73 6.43 5.12
CA ASN A 5 -7.48 6.41 5.84
C ASN A 5 -6.84 5.02 5.75
N ILE A 6 -5.63 4.95 5.21
CA ILE A 6 -4.81 3.73 5.27
C ILE A 6 -4.06 3.71 6.61
N PRO A 7 -4.12 2.62 7.38
CA PRO A 7 -3.33 2.48 8.60
C PRO A 7 -1.83 2.60 8.36
N ASP A 8 -1.11 3.26 9.28
CA ASP A 8 0.34 3.46 9.17
C ASP A 8 1.12 2.16 9.02
N ASP A 9 0.67 1.08 9.68
CA ASP A 9 1.34 -0.22 9.63
C ASP A 9 1.29 -0.84 8.21
N LEU A 10 0.20 -0.62 7.47
CA LEU A 10 0.11 -1.02 6.06
C LEU A 10 0.99 -0.14 5.16
N ILE A 11 1.11 1.16 5.47
CA ILE A 11 2.01 2.07 4.76
C ILE A 11 3.47 1.66 4.96
N GLU A 12 3.88 1.32 6.18
CA GLU A 12 5.24 0.87 6.49
C GLU A 12 5.58 -0.47 5.80
N LEU A 13 4.66 -1.42 5.80
CA LEU A 13 4.82 -2.69 5.08
C LEU A 13 5.00 -2.46 3.57
N GLU A 14 4.15 -1.63 2.96
CA GLU A 14 4.25 -1.32 1.53
C GLU A 14 5.52 -0.52 1.21
N ARG A 15 5.98 0.39 2.09
CA ARG A 15 7.27 1.08 1.94
C ARG A 15 8.44 0.10 1.92
N SER A 16 8.50 -0.81 2.88
CA SER A 16 9.56 -1.83 2.92
C SER A 16 9.52 -2.73 1.68
N ALA A 17 8.32 -3.16 1.26
CA ALA A 17 8.15 -3.92 0.04
C ALA A 17 8.60 -3.13 -1.19
N TRP A 18 8.31 -1.84 -1.25
CA TRP A 18 8.70 -0.97 -2.35
C TRP A 18 10.22 -0.79 -2.43
N GLU A 19 10.89 -0.54 -1.30
CA GLU A 19 12.36 -0.49 -1.24
C GLU A 19 12.99 -1.80 -1.72
N GLN A 20 12.43 -2.95 -1.31
CA GLN A 20 12.89 -4.25 -1.76
C GLN A 20 12.64 -4.49 -3.25
N ILE A 21 11.52 -4.00 -3.80
CA ILE A 21 11.26 -4.03 -5.26
C ILE A 21 12.31 -3.20 -6.00
N GLN A 22 12.60 -1.98 -5.53
CA GLN A 22 13.61 -1.11 -6.13
C GLN A 22 15.02 -1.73 -6.07
N ALA A 23 15.33 -2.45 -4.99
CA ALA A 23 16.59 -3.16 -4.82
C ALA A 23 16.65 -4.53 -5.55
N GLY A 24 15.52 -5.03 -6.07
CA GLY A 24 15.43 -6.37 -6.65
C GLY A 24 15.54 -7.50 -5.61
N THR A 25 15.27 -7.21 -4.34
CA THR A 25 15.41 -8.15 -3.20
C THR A 25 14.07 -8.55 -2.57
N LEU A 26 12.95 -8.27 -3.23
CA LEU A 26 11.62 -8.60 -2.71
C LEU A 26 11.48 -10.09 -2.41
N THR A 27 11.09 -10.41 -1.18
CA THR A 27 10.80 -11.79 -0.78
C THR A 27 9.31 -12.09 -0.89
N VAL A 28 8.99 -13.39 -1.03
CA VAL A 28 7.60 -13.87 -0.99
C VAL A 28 6.94 -13.56 0.35
N GLU A 29 7.70 -13.65 1.45
CA GLU A 29 7.22 -13.34 2.80
C GLU A 29 6.78 -11.87 2.92
N THR A 30 7.62 -10.93 2.47
CA THR A 30 7.27 -9.50 2.45
C THR A 30 6.03 -9.24 1.60
N ALA A 31 5.96 -9.83 0.40
CA ALA A 31 4.81 -9.68 -0.49
C ALA A 31 3.52 -10.25 0.12
N GLN A 32 3.60 -11.37 0.82
CA GLN A 32 2.48 -11.97 1.53
C GLN A 32 2.02 -11.13 2.71
N ALA A 33 2.94 -10.58 3.51
CA ALA A 33 2.61 -9.69 4.62
C ALA A 33 1.81 -8.46 4.16
N VAL A 34 2.22 -7.83 3.05
CA VAL A 34 1.47 -6.73 2.43
C VAL A 34 0.07 -7.18 2.00
N GLN A 35 -0.05 -8.29 1.27
CA GLN A 35 -1.34 -8.76 0.76
C GLN A 35 -2.29 -9.20 1.88
N GLN A 36 -1.76 -9.81 2.93
CA GLN A 36 -2.49 -10.18 4.14
C GLN A 36 -3.08 -8.91 4.77
N ARG A 37 -2.24 -7.90 4.98
CA ARG A 37 -2.67 -6.66 5.64
C ARG A 37 -3.66 -5.84 4.82
N ILE A 38 -3.48 -5.76 3.50
CA ILE A 38 -4.49 -5.16 2.60
C ILE A 38 -5.84 -5.85 2.76
N THR A 39 -5.85 -7.18 2.90
CA THR A 39 -7.08 -7.96 3.06
C THR A 39 -7.76 -7.68 4.40
N GLU A 40 -6.98 -7.55 5.48
CA GLU A 40 -7.49 -7.19 6.81
C GLU A 40 -8.07 -5.77 6.81
N VAL A 41 -7.35 -4.79 6.25
CA VAL A 41 -7.83 -3.39 6.15
C VAL A 41 -9.09 -3.30 5.30
N ALA A 42 -9.19 -4.05 4.21
CA ALA A 42 -10.41 -4.13 3.40
C ALA A 42 -11.61 -4.63 4.22
N ALA A 43 -11.42 -5.65 5.06
CA ALA A 43 -12.46 -6.17 5.94
C ALA A 43 -12.83 -5.18 7.07
N GLU A 44 -11.84 -4.54 7.69
CA GLU A 44 -12.02 -3.54 8.75
C GLU A 44 -12.79 -2.30 8.28
N THR A 45 -12.49 -1.84 7.06
CA THR A 45 -13.06 -0.60 6.49
C THR A 45 -14.31 -0.83 5.63
N GLY A 46 -14.61 -2.09 5.29
CA GLY A 46 -15.66 -2.44 4.34
C GLY A 46 -15.36 -2.04 2.89
N GLN A 47 -14.11 -1.66 2.59
CA GLN A 47 -13.69 -1.27 1.26
C GLN A 47 -13.31 -2.48 0.39
N PRO A 48 -13.43 -2.39 -0.94
CA PRO A 48 -12.88 -3.40 -1.83
C PRO A 48 -11.35 -3.49 -1.67
N ARG A 49 -10.81 -4.71 -1.62
CA ARG A 49 -9.37 -4.97 -1.53
C ARG A 49 -8.55 -4.22 -2.59
N ASN A 50 -9.10 -4.10 -3.80
CA ASN A 50 -8.45 -3.39 -4.91
C ASN A 50 -8.34 -1.88 -4.64
N ASP A 51 -9.35 -1.26 -4.01
CA ASP A 51 -9.29 0.16 -3.66
C ASP A 51 -8.22 0.40 -2.58
N VAL A 52 -8.13 -0.49 -1.57
CA VAL A 52 -7.07 -0.45 -0.54
C VAL A 52 -5.69 -0.58 -1.18
N GLU A 53 -5.52 -1.55 -2.08
CA GLU A 53 -4.25 -1.77 -2.78
C GLU A 53 -3.84 -0.56 -3.65
N ILE A 54 -4.78 0.04 -4.37
CA ILE A 54 -4.48 1.21 -5.21
C ILE A 54 -4.10 2.41 -4.34
N GLN A 55 -4.83 2.64 -3.25
CA GLN A 55 -4.59 3.77 -2.36
C GLN A 55 -3.24 3.66 -1.65
N VAL A 56 -2.90 2.50 -1.08
CA VAL A 56 -1.58 2.30 -0.43
C VAL A 56 -0.44 2.48 -1.43
N LYS A 57 -0.58 1.94 -2.66
CA LYS A 57 0.43 2.11 -3.72
C LYS A 57 0.57 3.56 -4.16
N ARG A 58 -0.52 4.33 -4.23
CA ARG A 58 -0.48 5.76 -4.55
C ARG A 58 0.37 6.52 -3.53
N ILE A 59 0.09 6.31 -2.24
CA ILE A 59 0.79 6.99 -1.14
C ILE A 59 2.28 6.62 -1.12
N VAL A 60 2.61 5.35 -1.32
CA VAL A 60 3.99 4.87 -1.16
C VAL A 60 4.84 5.05 -2.42
N ARG A 61 4.29 4.74 -3.59
CA ARG A 61 5.07 4.68 -4.84
C ARG A 61 5.02 5.98 -5.64
N ASN A 62 4.09 6.87 -5.31
CA ASN A 62 3.86 8.11 -6.02
C ASN A 62 3.66 9.30 -5.05
N PRO A 63 4.59 9.55 -4.10
CA PRO A 63 4.43 10.62 -3.11
C PRO A 63 4.31 12.02 -3.74
N GLU A 64 4.85 12.22 -4.95
CA GLU A 64 4.78 13.50 -5.67
C GLU A 64 3.40 13.81 -6.26
N LEU A 65 2.46 12.86 -6.28
CA LEU A 65 1.08 13.12 -6.73
C LEU A 65 0.20 13.72 -5.62
N GLU A 66 0.71 13.89 -4.41
CA GLU A 66 0.00 14.55 -3.30
C GLU A 66 0.20 16.08 -3.29
N ASP A 67 1.22 16.60 -3.99
CA ASP A 67 1.48 18.03 -4.21
C ASP A 67 1.25 18.34 -5.70
N GLY A 68 0.14 19.03 -6.01
CA GLY A 68 -0.50 19.02 -7.32
C GLY A 68 0.34 19.42 -8.56
N THR A 69 -0.17 18.99 -9.72
CA THR A 69 0.07 19.58 -11.05
C THR A 69 1.52 19.59 -11.56
N THR A 70 1.75 18.85 -12.64
CA THR A 70 2.59 19.30 -13.77
C THR A 70 1.93 18.89 -15.07
#